data_AF-A0A958UQZ0-F1
#
_entry.id   AF-A0A958UQZ0-F1
#
_cell.length_a   1.000
_cell.length_b   1.000
_cell.length_c   1.000
_cell.angle_alpha   90.00
_cell.angle_beta   90.00
_cell.angle_gamma   90.00
#
_symmetry.space_group_name_H-M   'P 1'
#
loop_
_entity.id
_entity.type
_entity.pdbx_description
1 polymer ?
#
loop_
_entity_poly.entity_id
_entity_poly.type
_entity_poly.pdbx_seq_one_letter_code
_entity_poly.pdbx_strand_id
1 'polypeptide(L)' 'MSTKTMPYTAFKVKDISLADWGRKEIELAEAEMPGLMSLREEYGNEQPLKGARIAGCLHMTI' A
#
# COMPACT_ATOMS: atom_id res chain seq x y z
N MET A 1 37.54 1.10 6.52
CA MET A 1 36.11 1.33 6.86
C MET A 1 35.36 0.03 6.60
N SER A 2 34.84 -0.63 7.63
CA SER A 2 34.11 -1.90 7.47
C SER A 2 32.69 -1.60 6.97
N THR A 3 32.43 -1.82 5.69
CA THR A 3 31.08 -1.76 5.11
C THR A 3 30.28 -2.97 5.57
N LYS A 4 29.41 -2.80 6.57
CA LYS A 4 28.36 -3.78 6.88
C LYS A 4 27.33 -3.76 5.75
N THR A 5 27.28 -4.82 4.94
CA THR A 5 26.16 -5.09 4.04
C THR A 5 24.94 -5.42 4.89
N MET A 6 24.03 -4.46 5.06
CA MET A 6 22.74 -4.74 5.69
C MET A 6 21.82 -5.41 4.67
N PRO A 7 21.16 -6.53 5.01
CA PRO A 7 20.20 -7.17 4.13
C PRO A 7 19.04 -6.19 3.83
N TYR A 8 18.61 -6.15 2.56
CA TYR A 8 17.46 -5.34 2.16
C TYR A 8 16.24 -5.77 2.96
N THR A 9 15.62 -4.82 3.67
CA THR A 9 14.38 -5.04 4.40
C THR A 9 13.25 -4.40 3.60
N ALA A 10 12.33 -5.22 3.09
CA ALA A 10 11.26 -4.76 2.19
C ALA A 10 10.29 -3.75 2.85
N PHE A 11 10.13 -3.82 4.18
CA PHE A 11 9.30 -2.91 4.96
C PHE A 11 9.83 -2.76 6.39
N LYS A 12 9.46 -1.68 7.08
CA LYS A 12 9.73 -1.48 8.50
C LYS A 12 8.49 -0.88 9.16
N VAL A 13 7.77 -1.72 9.90
CA VAL A 13 6.53 -1.36 10.60
C VAL A 13 6.66 -1.71 12.09
N LYS A 14 5.76 -1.19 12.92
CA LYS A 14 5.79 -1.41 14.38
C LYS A 14 5.49 -2.87 14.75
N ASP A 15 4.43 -3.45 14.18
CA ASP A 15 3.96 -4.80 14.48
C ASP A 15 3.23 -5.39 13.27
N ILE A 16 3.74 -6.49 12.72
CA ILE A 16 3.17 -7.15 11.54
C ILE A 16 1.98 -8.06 11.89
N SER A 17 1.81 -8.44 13.16
CA SER A 17 0.70 -9.31 13.59
C SER A 17 -0.68 -8.64 13.46
N LEU A 18 -0.72 -7.30 13.31
CA LEU A 18 -1.94 -6.53 13.11
C LEU A 18 -2.46 -6.53 11.67
N ALA A 19 -1.76 -7.16 10.73
CA ALA A 19 -2.11 -7.14 9.30
C ALA A 19 -3.53 -7.63 9.01
N ASP A 20 -3.98 -8.69 9.69
CA ASP A 20 -5.32 -9.26 9.50
C ASP A 20 -6.43 -8.30 9.95
N TRP A 21 -6.19 -7.55 11.02
CA TRP A 21 -7.13 -6.54 11.49
C TRP A 21 -7.14 -5.33 10.55
N GLY A 22 -5.96 -4.84 10.13
CA GLY A 22 -5.86 -3.76 9.16
C GLY A 22 -6.55 -4.09 7.83
N ARG A 23 -6.49 -5.35 7.36
CA ARG A 23 -7.22 -5.78 6.16
C ARG A 23 -8.73 -5.61 6.31
N LYS A 24 -9.30 -5.97 7.46
CA LYS A 24 -10.73 -5.82 7.75
C LYS A 24 -11.15 -4.35 7.76
N GLU A 25 -10.32 -3.47 8.31
CA GLU A 25 -10.61 -2.02 8.30
C GLU A 25 -10.53 -1.43 6.88
N ILE A 26 -9.58 -1.87 6.05
CA ILE A 26 -9.49 -1.47 4.64
C ILE A 26 -10.76 -1.90 3.88
N GLU A 27 -11.25 -3.12 4.07
CA GLU A 27 -12.48 -3.61 3.42
C GLU A 27 -13.70 -2.74 3.79
N LEU A 28 -13.81 -2.29 5.04
CA LEU A 28 -14.85 -1.35 5.46
C LEU A 28 -14.65 0.04 4.83
N ALA A 29 -13.42 0.53 4.78
CA ALA A 29 -13.10 1.84 4.19
C ALA A 29 -13.39 1.89 2.69
N GLU A 30 -13.17 0.80 1.95
CA GLU A 30 -13.48 0.73 0.51
C GLU A 30 -14.95 0.99 0.21
N ALA A 31 -15.87 0.56 1.09
CA ALA A 31 -17.30 0.85 0.96
C ALA A 31 -17.62 2.36 1.11
N GLU A 32 -16.81 3.08 1.88
CA GLU A 32 -16.94 4.53 2.12
C GLU A 32 -16.11 5.38 1.13
N MET A 33 -15.35 4.75 0.22
CA MET A 33 -14.48 5.42 -0.76
C MET A 33 -14.89 5.12 -2.22
N PRO A 34 -16.14 5.43 -2.63
CA PRO A 34 -16.68 5.03 -3.93
C PRO A 34 -15.87 5.61 -5.12
N GLY A 35 -15.30 6.81 -4.96
CA GLY A 35 -14.48 7.42 -6.00
C GLY A 35 -13.21 6.61 -6.31
N LEU A 36 -12.53 6.09 -5.28
CA LEU A 36 -11.35 5.25 -5.50
C LEU A 36 -11.73 3.89 -6.10
N MET A 37 -12.87 3.33 -5.71
CA MET A 37 -13.33 2.04 -6.24
C MET A 37 -13.74 2.15 -7.71
N SER A 38 -14.43 3.22 -8.08
CA SER A 38 -14.75 3.55 -9.48
C SER A 38 -13.49 3.59 -10.36
N LEU A 39 -12.42 4.25 -9.90
CA LEU A 39 -11.16 4.33 -10.64
C LEU A 39 -10.49 2.95 -10.81
N ARG A 40 -10.58 2.07 -9.81
CA ARG A 40 -10.05 0.71 -9.90
C ARG A 40 -10.82 -0.13 -10.92
N GLU A 41 -12.15 0.00 -10.96
CA GLU A 41 -13.01 -0.72 -11.91
C GLU A 41 -12.74 -0.25 -13.35
N GLU A 42 -12.70 1.07 -13.57
CA GLU A 42 -12.50 1.67 -14.90
C GLU A 42 -11.12 1.37 -15.47
N TYR A 43 -10.05 1.59 -14.70
CA TYR A 43 -8.67 1.53 -15.21
C TYR A 43 -7.94 0.22 -14.88
N GLY A 44 -8.60 -0.72 -14.19
CA GLY A 44 -7.99 -1.98 -13.75
C GLY A 44 -7.43 -2.82 -14.90
N ASN A 45 -8.11 -2.85 -16.05
CA ASN A 45 -7.65 -3.60 -17.23
C ASN A 45 -6.61 -2.83 -18.06
N GLU A 46 -6.69 -1.50 -18.08
CA GLU A 46 -5.77 -0.64 -18.84
C GLU A 46 -4.37 -0.58 -18.22
N GLN A 47 -4.28 -0.76 -16.89
CA GLN A 47 -3.02 -0.70 -16.15
C GLN A 47 -2.20 0.57 -16.47
N PRO A 48 -2.80 1.79 -16.37
CA PRO A 48 -2.17 3.02 -16.86
C PRO A 48 -0.86 3.40 -16.13
N LEU A 49 -0.65 2.84 -14.94
CA LEU A 49 0.55 3.05 -14.12
C LEU A 49 1.62 1.96 -14.29
N LYS A 50 1.47 1.07 -15.28
CA LYS A 50 2.43 -0.02 -15.51
C LYS A 50 3.84 0.52 -15.77
N GLY A 51 4.79 0.16 -14.91
CA GLY A 51 6.19 0.61 -14.99
C GLY A 51 6.48 1.92 -14.24
N ALA A 52 5.47 2.60 -13.70
CA ALA A 52 5.68 3.78 -12.85
C ALA A 52 6.31 3.39 -11.50
N ARG A 53 7.16 4.27 -10.97
CA ARG A 53 7.71 4.17 -9.61
C ARG A 53 7.23 5.37 -8.81
N ILE A 54 6.36 5.12 -7.83
CA ILE A 54 5.66 6.17 -7.07
C ILE A 54 6.17 6.13 -5.62
N ALA A 55 6.61 7.29 -5.11
CA ALA A 55 6.95 7.47 -3.70
C ALA A 55 5.84 8.28 -3.01
N GLY A 56 5.40 7.82 -1.85
CA GLY A 56 4.37 8.50 -1.04
C GLY A 56 4.92 8.91 0.33
N CYS A 57 4.58 10.13 0.75
CA CYS A 57 4.83 10.64 2.10
C CYS A 57 3.54 11.28 2.63
N LEU A 58 2.52 10.44 2.79
CA LEU A 58 1.24 10.81 3.37
C LEU A 58 1.11 10.17 4.75
N HIS A 59 0.11 10.57 5.51
CA HIS A 59 -0.28 9.83 6.70
C HIS A 59 -0.66 8.41 6.28
N MET A 60 0.01 7.41 6.86
CA MET A 60 -0.24 5.99 6.56
C MET A 60 -1.44 5.49 7.38
N THR A 61 -2.64 6.00 7.04
CA THR A 61 -3.91 5.62 7.66
C THR A 61 -4.50 4.36 7.03
N ILE A 62 -5.67 3.94 7.51
CA ILE A 62 -6.57 3.05 6.76
C ILE A 62 -6.97 3.73 5.44
#